data_AF-A0A2P4Z2W9-F1
#
_entry.id   AF-A0A2P4Z2W9-F1
#
_cell.length_a   1.000
_cell.length_b   1.000
_cell.length_c   1.000
_cell.angle_alpha   90.00
_cell.angle_beta   90.00
_cell.angle_gamma   90.00
#
_symmetry.space_group_name_H-M   'P 1'
#
loop_
_entity.id
_entity.type
_entity.pdbx_description
1 polymer ?
#
loop_
_entity_poly.entity_id
_entity_poly.type
_entity_poly.pdbx_seq_one_letter_code
_entity_poly.pdbx_strand_id
1 'polypeptide(L)'
;MTGDNPYGGYDLVIREFDPSDSDGVRRVCFKHFRSLTFPSVFFYLSQHLADMIALLVIGKVFMDFKQLISMLVLFCVYLTGRSIWEVETYIRNCCTDLRNVHELYMISPGYHFWVAELVKRRNSIRKRRSMVLGSGGGSNSRAEGLEQNDNASKGIECEDTPSNRMEGGESILVGCVGLAPYRDDPKIGRLVRLVVGVESRRMRIGTRLLAQMENFAKDYGYKEIHLYTNNLSTSPIKFISQHGYQLVQVISRGLMRGDLLLWRKSFEKSSSDNSYLNNERNSIGERVILD
;
A
#
# COMPACT_ATOMS: atom_id res chain seq x y z
N MET A 1 2.29 30.74 12.22
CA MET A 1 2.59 29.31 12.41
C MET A 1 2.41 28.61 11.07
N THR A 2 3.45 28.56 10.25
CA THR A 2 3.47 27.75 9.02
C THR A 2 3.54 26.29 9.44
N GLY A 3 2.40 25.60 9.45
CA GLY A 3 2.35 24.18 9.78
C GLY A 3 3.22 23.40 8.82
N ASP A 4 4.26 22.76 9.36
CA ASP A 4 5.09 21.82 8.61
C ASP A 4 4.18 20.73 8.04
N ASN A 5 4.01 20.74 6.73
CA ASN A 5 3.26 19.71 6.05
C ASN A 5 4.08 18.41 6.12
N PRO A 6 3.57 17.32 6.73
CA PRO A 6 4.33 16.08 6.86
C PRO A 6 4.69 15.45 5.50
N TYR A 7 4.08 15.92 4.41
CA TYR A 7 4.30 15.44 3.06
C TYR A 7 5.25 16.33 2.23
N GLY A 8 6.00 17.25 2.84
CA GLY A 8 7.12 17.93 2.14
C GLY A 8 6.72 18.72 0.89
N GLY A 9 5.60 19.44 0.93
CA GLY A 9 5.10 20.24 -0.21
C GLY A 9 4.12 19.50 -1.13
N TYR A 10 3.75 18.27 -0.79
CA TYR A 10 2.67 17.53 -1.44
C TYR A 10 1.38 17.58 -0.62
N ASP A 11 0.24 17.49 -1.28
CA ASP A 11 -1.06 17.33 -0.64
C ASP A 11 -1.53 15.89 -0.77
N LEU A 12 -1.94 15.28 0.34
CA LEU A 12 -2.49 13.92 0.35
C LEU A 12 -3.96 13.97 -0.08
N VAL A 13 -4.25 13.30 -1.19
CA VAL A 13 -5.60 13.09 -1.72
C VAL A 13 -5.95 11.60 -1.58
N ILE A 14 -7.11 11.33 -1.00
CA ILE A 14 -7.71 9.99 -1.00
C ILE A 14 -8.92 10.05 -1.90
N ARG A 15 -8.97 9.16 -2.88
CA ARG A 15 -10.06 9.09 -3.85
C ARG A 15 -10.35 7.63 -4.20
N GLU A 16 -11.47 7.43 -4.88
CA GLU A 16 -11.82 6.14 -5.45
C GLU A 16 -10.84 5.77 -6.57
N PHE A 17 -10.69 4.46 -6.76
CA PHE A 17 -9.84 3.88 -7.78
C PHE A 17 -10.32 4.24 -9.18
N ASP A 18 -9.39 4.70 -10.02
CA ASP A 18 -9.59 4.84 -11.46
C ASP A 18 -8.83 3.74 -12.22
N PRO A 19 -9.33 3.22 -13.36
CA PRO A 19 -8.61 2.21 -14.15
C PRO A 19 -7.17 2.56 -14.50
N SER A 20 -6.85 3.86 -14.65
CA SER A 20 -5.49 4.36 -14.89
C SER A 20 -4.53 4.14 -13.70
N ASP A 21 -5.04 3.93 -12.49
CA ASP A 21 -4.24 3.69 -11.28
C ASP A 21 -3.73 2.25 -11.15
N SER A 22 -4.24 1.33 -11.98
CA SER A 22 -3.97 -0.12 -11.89
C SER A 22 -2.48 -0.43 -11.76
N ASP A 23 -1.63 0.18 -12.58
CA ASP A 23 -0.19 -0.01 -12.52
C ASP A 23 0.44 0.58 -11.25
N GLY A 24 -0.05 1.72 -10.76
CA GLY A 24 0.40 2.34 -9.51
C GLY A 24 0.10 1.46 -8.31
N VAL A 25 -1.14 0.99 -8.19
CA VAL A 25 -1.59 0.07 -7.13
C VAL A 25 -0.78 -1.22 -7.16
N ARG A 26 -0.59 -1.81 -8.35
CA ARG A 26 0.21 -3.01 -8.53
C ARG A 26 1.64 -2.82 -8.06
N ARG A 27 2.29 -1.72 -8.44
CA ARG A 27 3.66 -1.40 -7.99
C ARG A 27 3.75 -1.29 -6.48
N VAL A 28 2.83 -0.57 -5.83
CA VAL A 28 2.84 -0.37 -4.37
C VAL A 28 2.62 -1.70 -3.63
N CYS A 29 1.62 -2.48 -4.04
CA CYS A 29 1.33 -3.80 -3.46
C CYS A 29 2.48 -4.79 -3.64
N PHE A 30 3.03 -4.92 -4.85
CA PHE A 30 4.10 -5.87 -5.13
C PHE A 30 5.41 -5.48 -4.44
N LYS A 31 5.74 -4.18 -4.37
CA LYS A 31 6.87 -3.68 -3.57
C LYS A 31 6.71 -4.07 -2.09
N HIS A 32 5.49 -3.95 -1.55
CA HIS A 32 5.20 -4.39 -0.18
C HIS A 32 5.35 -5.90 -0.01
N PHE A 33 4.76 -6.73 -0.87
CA PHE A 33 4.87 -8.19 -0.73
C PHE A 33 6.32 -8.68 -0.84
N ARG A 34 7.09 -8.14 -1.79
CA ARG A 34 8.52 -8.46 -1.94
C ARG A 34 9.34 -8.04 -0.72
N SER A 35 8.97 -6.95 -0.04
CA SER A 35 9.62 -6.53 1.21
C SER A 35 9.44 -7.52 2.37
N LEU A 36 8.47 -8.43 2.29
CA LEU A 36 8.23 -9.47 3.30
C LEU A 36 9.19 -10.67 3.17
N THR A 37 9.96 -10.77 2.08
CA THR A 37 10.90 -11.89 1.85
C THR A 37 11.92 -12.04 2.98
N PHE A 38 12.56 -10.94 3.38
CA PHE A 38 13.55 -10.96 4.46
C PHE A 38 12.94 -11.27 5.83
N PRO A 39 11.84 -10.60 6.26
CA PRO A 39 11.11 -11.00 7.46
C PRO A 39 10.72 -12.48 7.48
N SER A 40 10.30 -13.03 6.34
CA SER A 40 9.92 -14.45 6.21
C SER A 40 11.11 -15.39 6.46
N VAL A 41 12.28 -15.08 5.89
CA VAL A 41 13.50 -15.86 6.10
C VAL A 41 13.94 -15.79 7.57
N PHE A 42 13.98 -14.58 8.14
CA PHE A 42 14.35 -14.37 9.53
C PHE A 42 13.39 -15.10 10.49
N PHE A 43 12.09 -15.00 10.25
CA PHE A 43 11.07 -15.69 11.04
C PHE A 43 11.29 -17.21 11.04
N TYR A 44 11.56 -17.80 9.87
CA TYR A 44 11.86 -19.23 9.75
C TYR A 44 13.14 -19.62 10.51
N LEU A 45 14.21 -18.84 10.38
CA LEU A 45 15.47 -19.06 11.10
C LEU A 45 15.26 -19.02 12.63
N SER A 46 14.48 -18.07 13.12
CA SER A 46 14.17 -17.95 14.54
C SER A 46 13.34 -19.12 15.05
N GLN A 47 12.31 -19.53 14.31
CA GLN A 47 11.46 -20.66 14.69
C GLN A 47 12.22 -21.99 14.72
N HIS A 48 13.21 -22.17 13.84
CA HIS A 48 14.04 -23.36 13.75
C HIS A 48 15.43 -23.20 14.37
N LEU A 49 15.62 -22.25 15.29
CA LEU A 49 16.94 -21.96 15.87
C LEU A 49 17.54 -23.19 16.57
N ALA A 50 16.72 -23.95 17.31
CA ALA A 50 17.17 -25.18 17.97
C ALA A 50 17.65 -26.24 16.96
N ASP A 51 16.90 -26.43 15.86
CA ASP A 51 17.27 -27.35 14.78
C ASP A 51 18.59 -26.92 14.11
N MET A 52 18.77 -25.61 13.88
CA MET A 52 20.00 -25.06 13.30
C MET A 52 21.20 -25.29 14.23
N ILE A 53 21.04 -25.07 15.54
CA ILE A 53 22.11 -25.34 16.52
C ILE A 53 22.43 -26.84 16.54
N ALA A 54 21.43 -27.70 16.56
CA ALA A 54 21.63 -29.15 16.52
C ALA A 54 22.39 -29.59 15.25
N LEU A 55 22.01 -29.06 14.08
CA LEU A 55 22.70 -29.33 12.81
C LEU A 55 24.16 -28.86 12.83
N LEU A 56 24.45 -27.70 13.43
CA LEU A 56 25.83 -27.21 13.56
C LEU A 56 26.67 -28.08 14.51
N VAL A 57 26.10 -28.51 15.63
CA VAL A 57 26.77 -29.39 16.61
C VAL A 57 27.06 -30.75 15.97
N ILE A 58 26.07 -31.37 15.33
CA ILE A 58 26.24 -32.64 14.60
C ILE A 58 27.25 -32.46 13.47
N GLY A 59 27.11 -31.41 12.65
CA GLY A 59 27.99 -31.15 11.52
C GLY A 59 29.45 -30.99 11.95
N LYS A 60 29.72 -30.38 13.10
CA LYS A 60 31.08 -30.23 13.65
C LYS A 60 31.74 -31.56 14.04
N VAL A 61 30.97 -32.62 14.27
CA VAL A 61 31.51 -33.97 14.52
C VAL A 61 32.06 -34.60 13.24
N PHE A 62 31.44 -34.30 12.09
CA PHE A 62 31.73 -34.97 10.81
C PHE A 62 32.54 -34.13 9.81
N MET A 63 32.55 -32.81 9.94
CA MET A 63 33.09 -31.90 8.92
C MET A 63 34.04 -30.85 9.51
N ASP A 64 34.99 -30.41 8.69
CA ASP A 64 35.87 -29.28 9.02
C ASP A 64 35.10 -27.95 9.07
N PHE A 65 35.61 -27.01 9.86
CA PHE A 65 34.98 -25.69 10.06
C PHE A 65 34.70 -24.95 8.73
N LYS A 66 35.59 -25.04 7.74
CA LYS A 66 35.40 -24.40 6.43
C LYS A 66 34.22 -24.99 5.65
N GLN A 67 34.04 -26.31 5.71
CA GLN A 67 32.92 -27.01 5.06
C GLN A 67 31.60 -26.67 5.74
N LEU A 68 31.60 -26.61 7.08
CA LEU A 68 30.44 -26.21 7.88
C LEU A 68 29.94 -24.80 7.50
N ILE A 69 30.85 -23.83 7.38
CA ILE A 69 30.51 -22.47 6.95
C ILE A 69 29.97 -22.45 5.51
N SER A 70 30.57 -23.22 4.60
CA SER A 70 30.07 -23.31 3.22
C SER A 70 28.65 -23.89 3.15
N MET A 71 28.36 -24.94 3.92
CA MET A 71 27.01 -25.52 4.04
C MET A 71 26.00 -24.52 4.60
N LEU A 72 26.38 -23.77 5.65
CA LEU A 72 25.51 -22.74 6.23
C LEU A 72 25.19 -21.63 5.21
N VAL A 73 26.19 -21.17 4.46
CA VAL A 73 25.98 -20.17 3.39
C VAL A 73 25.04 -20.72 2.31
N LEU A 74 25.25 -21.95 1.85
CA LEU A 74 24.40 -22.58 0.83
C LEU A 74 22.96 -22.74 1.33
N PHE A 75 22.78 -23.10 2.59
CA PHE A 75 21.47 -23.21 3.22
C PHE A 75 20.75 -21.85 3.32
N CYS A 76 21.45 -20.78 3.70
CA CYS A 76 20.89 -19.42 3.70
C CYS A 76 20.50 -18.95 2.30
N VAL A 77 21.30 -19.27 1.28
CA VAL A 77 20.97 -19.00 -0.14
C VAL A 77 19.72 -19.77 -0.56
N TYR A 78 19.64 -21.06 -0.21
CA TYR A 78 18.46 -21.90 -0.46
C TYR A 78 17.20 -21.32 0.19
N LEU A 79 17.25 -20.96 1.48
CA LEU A 79 16.11 -20.38 2.19
C LEU A 79 15.65 -19.07 1.56
N THR A 80 16.59 -18.23 1.12
CA THR A 80 16.28 -16.98 0.43
C THR A 80 15.59 -17.25 -0.90
N GLY A 81 16.12 -18.17 -1.71
CA GLY A 81 15.51 -18.58 -2.98
C GLY A 81 14.12 -19.19 -2.78
N ARG A 82 13.95 -20.02 -1.75
CA ARG A 82 12.66 -20.62 -1.37
C ARG A 82 11.63 -19.55 -0.99
N SER A 83 12.02 -18.59 -0.15
CA SER A 83 11.17 -17.46 0.26
C SER A 83 10.74 -16.60 -0.94
N ILE A 84 11.67 -16.27 -1.84
CA ILE A 84 11.36 -15.52 -3.08
C ILE A 84 10.35 -16.30 -3.94
N TRP A 85 10.61 -17.59 -4.18
CA TRP A 85 9.71 -18.43 -4.97
C TRP A 85 8.31 -18.50 -4.37
N GLU A 86 8.23 -18.56 -3.05
CA GLU A 86 6.98 -18.61 -2.32
C GLU A 86 6.18 -17.30 -2.42
N VAL A 87 6.85 -16.15 -2.24
CA VAL A 87 6.23 -14.82 -2.40
C VAL A 87 5.75 -14.62 -3.85
N GLU A 88 6.55 -14.98 -4.85
CA GLU A 88 6.15 -14.85 -6.26
C GLU A 88 5.01 -15.82 -6.63
N THR A 89 4.98 -17.00 -6.04
CA THR A 89 3.86 -17.94 -6.19
C THR A 89 2.59 -17.39 -5.55
N TYR A 90 2.68 -16.75 -4.38
CA TYR A 90 1.56 -16.03 -3.79
C TYR A 90 1.07 -14.88 -4.68
N ILE A 91 1.97 -14.05 -5.22
CA ILE A 91 1.61 -12.96 -6.12
C ILE A 91 0.89 -13.50 -7.36
N ARG A 92 1.38 -14.60 -7.95
CA ARG A 92 0.76 -15.19 -9.14
C ARG A 92 -0.62 -15.81 -8.87
N ASN A 93 -0.76 -16.54 -7.77
CA ASN A 93 -1.95 -17.37 -7.51
C ASN A 93 -3.02 -16.67 -6.67
N CYS A 94 -2.63 -15.76 -5.78
CA CYS A 94 -3.51 -15.17 -4.78
C CYS A 94 -3.75 -13.66 -4.96
N CYS A 95 -3.03 -12.99 -5.86
CA CYS A 95 -3.21 -11.57 -6.17
C CYS A 95 -3.83 -11.33 -7.56
N THR A 96 -4.69 -12.25 -8.01
CA THR A 96 -5.42 -12.12 -9.28
C THR A 96 -6.37 -10.92 -9.25
N ASP A 97 -6.85 -10.54 -8.06
CA ASP A 97 -7.69 -9.36 -7.82
C ASP A 97 -7.00 -8.04 -8.23
N LEU A 98 -5.67 -7.96 -8.11
CA LEU A 98 -4.90 -6.79 -8.52
C LEU A 98 -4.73 -6.66 -10.05
N ARG A 99 -5.10 -7.67 -10.83
CA ARG A 99 -5.07 -7.59 -12.31
C ARG A 99 -6.25 -6.78 -12.84
N ASN A 100 -7.43 -6.99 -12.27
CA ASN A 100 -8.69 -6.38 -12.72
C ASN A 100 -9.42 -5.70 -11.55
N VAL A 101 -8.78 -4.74 -10.88
CA VAL A 101 -9.36 -4.07 -9.69
C VAL A 101 -10.73 -3.45 -9.99
N HIS A 102 -10.87 -2.81 -11.15
CA HIS A 102 -12.13 -2.19 -11.57
C HIS A 102 -13.28 -3.21 -11.64
N GLU A 103 -13.08 -4.34 -12.31
CA GLU A 103 -14.12 -5.36 -12.48
C GLU A 103 -14.53 -6.00 -11.16
N LEU A 104 -13.56 -6.26 -10.27
CA LEU A 104 -13.84 -6.92 -8.99
C LEU A 104 -14.42 -6.00 -7.93
N TYR A 105 -14.01 -4.73 -7.90
CA TYR A 105 -14.32 -3.84 -6.78
C TYR A 105 -15.20 -2.65 -7.11
N MET A 106 -15.35 -2.26 -8.39
CA MET A 106 -16.07 -1.04 -8.76
C MET A 106 -17.46 -1.28 -9.37
N ILE A 107 -17.79 -2.53 -9.74
CA ILE A 107 -19.07 -2.83 -10.40
C ILE A 107 -20.21 -3.06 -9.40
N SER A 108 -19.95 -3.81 -8.32
CA SER A 108 -21.00 -4.28 -7.41
C SER A 108 -21.15 -3.36 -6.20
N PRO A 109 -22.39 -3.01 -5.81
CA PRO A 109 -22.60 -2.21 -4.61
C PRO A 109 -22.07 -2.97 -3.38
N GLY A 110 -21.31 -2.27 -2.54
CA GLY A 110 -20.71 -2.83 -1.31
C GLY A 110 -19.25 -3.27 -1.48
N TYR A 111 -18.77 -3.45 -2.71
CA TYR A 111 -17.34 -3.49 -2.99
C TYR A 111 -16.86 -2.07 -3.29
N HIS A 112 -15.69 -1.70 -2.77
CA HIS A 112 -15.07 -0.42 -3.12
C HIS A 112 -13.55 -0.52 -2.99
N PHE A 113 -12.86 0.34 -3.73
CA PHE A 113 -11.41 0.44 -3.67
C PHE A 113 -10.98 1.91 -3.67
N TRP A 114 -10.12 2.27 -2.73
CA TRP A 114 -9.57 3.62 -2.60
C TRP A 114 -8.07 3.62 -2.79
N VAL A 115 -7.59 4.71 -3.36
CA VAL A 115 -6.18 4.99 -3.56
C VAL A 115 -5.80 6.27 -2.81
N ALA A 116 -4.57 6.30 -2.32
CA ALA A 116 -3.95 7.48 -1.75
C ALA A 116 -2.87 7.97 -2.72
N GLU A 117 -2.97 9.23 -3.13
CA GLU A 117 -1.99 9.90 -3.97
C GLU A 117 -1.44 11.16 -3.28
N LEU A 118 -0.15 11.42 -3.48
CA LEU A 118 0.50 12.66 -3.12
C LEU A 118 0.58 13.55 -4.36
N VAL A 119 -0.11 14.68 -4.34
CA VAL A 119 -0.15 15.65 -5.44
C VAL A 119 0.75 16.83 -5.11
N LYS A 120 1.68 17.18 -5.99
CA LYS A 120 2.58 18.32 -5.75
C LYS A 120 1.79 19.63 -5.67
N ARG A 121 1.96 20.38 -4.58
CA ARG A 121 1.27 21.66 -4.39
C ARG A 121 1.82 22.66 -5.42
N ARG A 122 0.95 23.17 -6.29
CA ARG A 122 1.33 24.20 -7.26
C ARG A 122 1.47 25.52 -6.50
N ASN A 123 2.69 26.05 -6.39
CA ASN A 123 2.91 27.36 -5.79
C ASN A 123 2.19 28.42 -6.62
N SER A 124 1.06 28.94 -6.14
CA SER A 124 0.39 30.10 -6.73
C SER A 124 1.13 31.39 -6.38
N ILE A 125 2.38 31.53 -6.83
CA ILE A 125 3.10 32.81 -6.83
C ILE A 125 3.12 33.31 -8.28
N ARG A 126 1.96 33.73 -8.80
CA ARG A 126 1.88 34.47 -10.08
C ARG A 126 0.52 35.17 -10.25
N LYS A 127 0.21 36.18 -9.44
CA LYS A 127 -0.57 37.39 -9.84
C LYS A 127 -0.76 38.38 -8.68
N ARG A 128 0.29 39.12 -8.33
CA ARG A 128 0.17 40.44 -7.65
C ARG A 128 1.34 41.34 -8.05
N ARG A 129 1.61 41.42 -9.36
CA ARG A 129 2.43 42.46 -10.00
C ARG A 129 1.87 42.75 -11.39
N SER A 130 0.65 43.29 -11.42
CA SER A 130 0.10 44.01 -12.57
C SER A 130 -1.10 44.83 -12.09
N MET A 131 -0.88 45.72 -11.12
CA MET A 131 -1.88 46.72 -10.74
C MET A 131 -1.21 47.93 -10.08
N VAL A 132 -0.10 48.40 -10.64
CA VAL A 132 0.41 49.77 -10.49
C VAL A 132 1.15 50.09 -11.79
N LEU A 133 0.87 51.25 -12.36
CA LEU A 133 1.34 51.83 -13.63
C LEU A 133 0.52 51.46 -14.87
N GLY A 134 -0.45 52.33 -15.16
CA GLY A 134 -1.23 52.34 -16.39
C GLY A 134 -2.34 53.39 -16.36
N SER A 135 -2.03 54.62 -15.95
CA SER A 135 -2.89 55.78 -16.19
C SER A 135 -2.06 56.83 -16.92
N GLY A 136 -2.47 57.21 -18.13
CA GLY A 136 -1.85 58.31 -18.88
C GLY A 136 -1.82 58.12 -20.39
N GLY A 137 -2.97 58.36 -21.03
CA GLY A 137 -3.17 59.19 -22.22
C GLY A 137 -2.29 59.05 -23.49
N GLY A 138 -2.98 58.95 -24.64
CA GLY A 138 -2.74 59.91 -25.73
C GLY A 138 -2.33 59.37 -27.11
N SER A 139 -3.28 59.47 -28.05
CA SER A 139 -3.13 59.90 -29.45
C SER A 139 -2.43 59.01 -30.52
N ASN A 140 -3.29 58.45 -31.38
CA ASN A 140 -3.41 58.62 -32.84
C ASN A 140 -2.27 58.27 -33.84
N SER A 141 -2.66 57.34 -34.75
CA SER A 141 -2.77 57.49 -36.22
C SER A 141 -1.68 56.97 -37.19
N ARG A 142 -2.18 56.19 -38.18
CA ARG A 142 -1.75 56.01 -39.61
C ARG A 142 -0.39 55.32 -39.86
N ALA A 143 -0.15 54.49 -40.88
CA ALA A 143 -0.81 54.06 -42.14
C ALA A 143 -0.18 52.69 -42.57
N GLU A 144 -0.93 51.75 -43.17
CA GLU A 144 -0.94 51.33 -44.60
C GLU A 144 0.21 50.43 -45.13
N GLY A 145 -0.16 49.41 -45.94
CA GLY A 145 0.68 48.65 -46.89
C GLY A 145 0.86 47.15 -46.52
N LEU A 146 0.23 46.16 -47.19
CA LEU A 146 0.58 45.52 -48.49
C LEU A 146 2.03 44.99 -48.52
N GLU A 147 2.42 43.78 -48.94
CA GLU A 147 1.80 42.61 -49.57
C GLU A 147 2.90 41.51 -49.63
N GLN A 148 2.48 40.23 -49.69
CA GLN A 148 3.05 39.05 -50.38
C GLN A 148 4.58 38.92 -50.64
N ASN A 149 5.19 37.77 -50.32
CA ASN A 149 5.27 36.59 -51.22
C ASN A 149 6.17 35.43 -50.70
N ASP A 150 5.59 34.24 -50.70
CA ASP A 150 5.97 32.99 -51.38
C ASP A 150 7.36 32.30 -51.28
N ASN A 151 7.21 30.97 -51.13
CA ASN A 151 8.02 29.83 -51.58
C ASN A 151 9.23 29.37 -50.75
N ALA A 152 9.12 28.16 -50.17
CA ALA A 152 9.44 26.93 -50.92
C ALA A 152 9.37 25.69 -50.00
N SER A 153 8.65 24.67 -50.44
CA SER A 153 8.59 23.34 -49.83
C SER A 153 9.89 22.56 -50.00
N LYS A 154 10.33 21.85 -48.95
CA LYS A 154 11.13 20.62 -49.09
C LYS A 154 11.06 19.76 -47.83
N GLY A 155 10.67 18.51 -48.03
CA GLY A 155 11.31 17.36 -47.37
C GLY A 155 10.75 16.94 -46.01
N ILE A 156 10.00 15.85 -46.05
CA ILE A 156 9.58 15.00 -44.94
C ILE A 156 10.83 14.32 -44.34
N GLU A 157 11.08 14.53 -43.04
CA GLU A 157 11.73 13.57 -42.17
C GLU A 157 10.84 13.38 -40.93
N CYS A 158 10.33 12.16 -40.78
CA CYS A 158 9.55 11.74 -39.62
C CYS A 158 10.50 11.54 -38.44
N GLU A 159 10.68 12.57 -37.62
CA GLU A 159 11.21 12.44 -36.27
C GLU A 159 10.04 12.32 -35.28
N ASP A 160 10.04 11.18 -34.57
CA ASP A 160 9.09 10.81 -33.53
C ASP A 160 8.92 11.94 -32.51
N THR A 161 7.83 12.71 -32.66
CA THR A 161 7.45 13.71 -31.68
C THR A 161 6.82 12.99 -30.50
N PRO A 162 7.39 13.05 -29.29
CA PRO A 162 6.75 12.45 -28.13
C PRO A 162 5.45 13.21 -27.87
N SER A 163 4.36 12.48 -28.09
CA SER A 163 2.98 12.84 -27.77
C SER A 163 2.93 13.67 -26.49
N ASN A 164 2.61 14.94 -26.70
CA ASN A 164 2.43 15.99 -25.74
C ASN A 164 1.35 15.61 -24.69
N ARG A 165 1.79 15.22 -23.49
CA ARG A 165 0.96 15.25 -22.27
C ARG A 165 1.80 15.63 -21.05
N MET A 166 2.47 16.76 -21.13
CA MET A 166 2.99 17.47 -19.96
C MET A 166 2.02 18.58 -19.54
N GLU A 167 0.83 18.20 -19.07
CA GLU A 167 0.00 19.05 -18.21
C GLU A 167 -0.80 18.19 -17.23
N GLY A 168 -0.09 17.61 -16.26
CA GLY A 168 -0.66 17.01 -15.06
C GLY A 168 0.37 17.21 -13.95
N GLY A 169 -0.02 17.83 -12.83
CA GLY A 169 0.89 17.98 -11.69
C GLY A 169 1.43 16.62 -11.28
N GLU A 170 2.72 16.54 -10.92
CA GLU A 170 3.34 15.29 -10.44
C GLU A 170 2.49 14.71 -9.30
N SER A 171 1.77 13.61 -9.58
CA SER A 171 1.01 12.84 -8.61
C SER A 171 1.62 11.46 -8.47
N ILE A 172 1.78 11.01 -7.22
CA ILE A 172 2.42 9.73 -6.90
C ILE A 172 1.46 8.92 -6.06
N LEU A 173 1.10 7.72 -6.54
CA LEU A 173 0.30 6.77 -5.77
C LEU A 173 1.16 6.14 -4.67
N VAL A 174 0.73 6.29 -3.43
CA VAL A 174 1.49 5.94 -2.23
C VAL A 174 0.81 4.90 -1.35
N GLY A 175 -0.47 4.61 -1.60
CA GLY A 175 -1.19 3.58 -0.87
C GLY A 175 -2.54 3.23 -1.47
N CYS A 176 -3.14 2.17 -0.94
CA CYS A 176 -4.48 1.74 -1.32
C CYS A 176 -5.15 0.94 -0.19
N VAL A 177 -6.47 0.79 -0.30
CA VAL A 177 -7.28 -0.11 0.50
C VAL A 177 -8.50 -0.56 -0.30
N GLY A 178 -8.86 -1.83 -0.20
CA GLY A 178 -10.09 -2.37 -0.76
C GLY A 178 -11.03 -2.85 0.32
N LEU A 179 -12.31 -2.89 -0.03
CA LEU A 179 -13.41 -3.44 0.74
C LEU A 179 -14.20 -4.40 -0.16
N ALA A 180 -14.54 -5.56 0.36
CA ALA A 180 -15.43 -6.51 -0.28
C ALA A 180 -16.34 -7.17 0.77
N PRO A 181 -17.56 -7.59 0.44
CA PRO A 181 -18.37 -8.40 1.35
C PRO A 181 -17.67 -9.73 1.67
N TYR A 182 -17.92 -10.23 2.87
CA TYR A 182 -17.50 -11.56 3.29
C TYR A 182 -18.30 -12.62 2.51
N ARG A 183 -17.67 -13.77 2.21
CA ARG A 183 -18.29 -14.78 1.34
C ARG A 183 -19.54 -15.42 1.97
N ASP A 184 -19.50 -15.63 3.27
CA ASP A 184 -20.54 -16.37 4.00
C ASP A 184 -21.64 -15.44 4.55
N ASP A 185 -21.32 -14.16 4.79
CA ASP A 185 -22.28 -13.16 5.24
C ASP A 185 -22.01 -11.79 4.57
N PRO A 186 -22.87 -11.35 3.64
CA PRO A 186 -22.68 -10.07 2.95
C PRO A 186 -22.89 -8.86 3.87
N LYS A 187 -23.38 -9.03 5.11
CA LYS A 187 -23.47 -7.96 6.12
C LYS A 187 -22.13 -7.71 6.82
N ILE A 188 -21.13 -8.54 6.56
CA ILE A 188 -19.77 -8.39 7.07
C ILE A 188 -18.88 -7.84 5.96
N GLY A 189 -18.21 -6.72 6.23
CA GLY A 189 -17.22 -6.15 5.34
C GLY A 189 -15.87 -6.85 5.53
N ARG A 190 -15.14 -7.06 4.45
CA ARG A 190 -13.76 -7.58 4.47
C ARG A 190 -12.82 -6.52 3.95
N LEU A 191 -11.94 -6.05 4.81
CA LEU A 191 -10.82 -5.21 4.40
C LEU A 191 -9.81 -6.08 3.65
N VAL A 192 -9.48 -5.65 2.43
CA VAL A 192 -8.49 -6.28 1.58
C VAL A 192 -7.44 -5.27 1.18
N ARG A 193 -6.19 -5.72 1.04
CA ARG A 193 -5.09 -4.93 0.41
C ARG A 193 -4.86 -3.53 1.01
N LEU A 194 -4.96 -3.35 2.34
CA LEU A 194 -4.47 -2.10 2.96
C LEU A 194 -2.94 -2.06 2.90
N VAL A 195 -2.41 -1.27 1.97
CA VAL A 195 -0.97 -1.14 1.74
C VAL A 195 -0.57 0.33 1.63
N VAL A 196 0.49 0.71 2.33
CA VAL A 196 1.17 2.00 2.18
C VAL A 196 2.63 1.76 1.84
N GLY A 197 3.12 2.45 0.81
CA GLY A 197 4.51 2.40 0.37
C GLY A 197 5.46 2.74 1.52
N VAL A 198 6.57 2.01 1.61
CA VAL A 198 7.50 2.08 2.75
C VAL A 198 8.01 3.50 3.01
N GLU A 199 8.33 4.23 1.94
CA GLU A 199 8.79 5.63 1.96
C GLU A 199 7.73 6.61 2.46
N SER A 200 6.46 6.20 2.45
CA SER A 200 5.32 7.04 2.83
C SER A 200 4.61 6.55 4.11
N ARG A 201 5.23 5.62 4.84
CA ARG A 201 4.72 5.16 6.15
C ARG A 201 4.94 6.21 7.22
N ARG A 202 4.27 6.04 8.36
CA ARG A 202 4.30 6.96 9.51
C ARG A 202 3.80 8.39 9.23
N MET A 203 3.33 8.68 8.02
CA MET A 203 2.68 9.95 7.67
C MET A 203 1.14 9.89 7.77
N ARG A 204 0.60 8.99 8.61
CA ARG A 204 -0.86 8.79 8.84
C ARG A 204 -1.72 8.46 7.60
N ILE A 205 -1.10 8.15 6.45
CA ILE A 205 -1.81 7.75 5.22
C ILE A 205 -2.68 6.51 5.46
N GLY A 206 -2.12 5.47 6.09
CA GLY A 206 -2.85 4.24 6.41
C GLY A 206 -4.06 4.48 7.32
N THR A 207 -3.91 5.33 8.34
CA THR A 207 -5.02 5.74 9.21
C THR A 207 -6.13 6.45 8.44
N ARG A 208 -5.79 7.34 7.51
CA ARG A 208 -6.77 8.04 6.69
C ARG A 208 -7.48 7.12 5.69
N LEU A 209 -6.75 6.21 5.05
CA LEU A 209 -7.33 5.19 4.17
C LEU A 209 -8.29 4.27 4.94
N LEU A 210 -7.86 3.81 6.11
CA LEU A 210 -8.68 2.97 6.99
C LEU A 210 -9.95 3.70 7.41
N ALA A 211 -9.85 4.97 7.85
CA ALA A 211 -11.00 5.77 8.23
C ALA A 211 -11.99 6.00 7.07
N GLN A 212 -11.48 6.28 5.87
CA GLN A 212 -12.32 6.45 4.67
C GLN A 212 -13.14 5.18 4.38
N MET A 213 -12.48 4.02 4.40
CA MET A 213 -13.14 2.74 4.18
C MET A 213 -14.13 2.40 5.30
N GLU A 214 -13.78 2.66 6.57
CA GLU A 214 -14.68 2.42 7.71
C GLU A 214 -15.93 3.30 7.68
N ASN A 215 -15.80 4.56 7.26
CA ASN A 215 -16.94 5.46 7.12
C ASN A 215 -17.88 4.95 6.02
N PHE A 216 -17.33 4.62 4.85
CA PHE A 216 -18.12 4.00 3.78
C PHE A 216 -18.81 2.72 4.27
N ALA A 217 -18.10 1.86 4.99
CA ALA A 217 -18.65 0.60 5.45
C ALA A 217 -19.85 0.79 6.38
N LYS A 218 -19.79 1.79 7.27
CA LYS A 218 -20.92 2.18 8.13
C LYS A 218 -22.08 2.74 7.33
N ASP A 219 -21.80 3.65 6.40
CA ASP A 219 -22.82 4.31 5.58
C ASP A 219 -23.54 3.31 4.66
N TYR A 220 -22.81 2.31 4.16
CA TYR A 220 -23.37 1.20 3.37
C TYR A 220 -24.22 0.23 4.21
N GLY A 221 -23.98 0.17 5.53
CA GLY A 221 -24.73 -0.69 6.47
C GLY A 221 -24.07 -2.03 6.81
N TYR A 222 -22.74 -2.16 6.63
CA TYR A 222 -22.02 -3.30 7.20
C TYR A 222 -22.11 -3.29 8.73
N LYS A 223 -22.21 -4.46 9.35
CA LYS A 223 -22.29 -4.62 10.82
C LYS A 223 -20.93 -4.68 11.48
N GLU A 224 -19.99 -5.31 10.80
CA GLU A 224 -18.61 -5.49 11.27
C GLU A 224 -17.64 -5.59 10.09
N ILE A 225 -16.36 -5.37 10.37
CA ILE A 225 -15.27 -5.52 9.41
C ILE A 225 -14.32 -6.62 9.89
N HIS A 226 -14.02 -7.55 8.99
CA HIS A 226 -13.00 -8.57 9.13
C HIS A 226 -11.77 -8.25 8.30
N LEU A 227 -10.59 -8.58 8.82
CA LEU A 227 -9.34 -8.53 8.06
C LEU A 227 -8.38 -9.60 8.53
N TYR A 228 -7.41 -9.92 7.68
CA TYR A 228 -6.34 -10.84 8.00
C TYR A 228 -4.98 -10.14 7.97
N THR A 229 -4.16 -10.35 9.00
CA THR A 229 -2.73 -10.01 8.99
C THR A 229 -1.87 -11.26 9.10
N ASN A 230 -0.60 -11.17 8.72
CA ASN A 230 0.39 -12.17 9.12
C ASN A 230 1.09 -11.75 10.42
N ASN A 231 1.79 -12.69 11.05
CA ASN A 231 2.67 -12.43 12.20
C ASN A 231 4.14 -12.22 11.81
N LEU A 232 4.46 -12.09 10.52
CA LEU A 232 5.82 -11.82 10.05
C LEU A 232 6.34 -10.44 10.44
N SER A 233 5.45 -9.52 10.79
CA SER A 233 5.82 -8.19 11.28
C SER A 233 4.82 -7.67 12.30
N THR A 234 5.32 -7.01 13.34
CA THR A 234 4.47 -6.45 14.41
C THR A 234 3.78 -5.14 13.99
N SER A 235 4.22 -4.50 12.90
CA SER A 235 3.69 -3.19 12.49
C SER A 235 2.21 -3.24 12.07
N PRO A 236 1.74 -4.16 11.20
CA PRO A 236 0.32 -4.27 10.87
C PRO A 236 -0.54 -4.66 12.08
N ILE A 237 -0.03 -5.55 12.95
CA ILE A 237 -0.71 -5.99 14.18
C ILE A 237 -0.96 -4.79 15.12
N LYS A 238 0.10 -4.03 15.44
CA LYS A 238 0.01 -2.84 16.27
C LYS A 238 -0.90 -1.79 15.64
N PHE A 239 -0.80 -1.58 14.32
CA PHE A 239 -1.64 -0.63 13.61
C PHE A 239 -3.13 -0.99 13.72
N ILE A 240 -3.50 -2.23 13.43
CA ILE A 240 -4.90 -2.68 13.46
C ILE A 240 -5.46 -2.69 14.90
N SER A 241 -4.69 -3.20 15.85
CA SER A 241 -5.06 -3.18 17.28
C SER A 241 -5.32 -1.75 17.79
N GLN A 242 -4.45 -0.78 17.44
CA GLN A 242 -4.63 0.64 17.79
C GLN A 242 -5.90 1.27 17.19
N HIS A 243 -6.43 0.73 16.09
CA HIS A 243 -7.66 1.24 15.45
C HIS A 243 -8.92 0.48 15.90
N GLY A 244 -8.84 -0.26 17.02
CA GLY A 244 -10.01 -0.84 17.68
C GLY A 244 -10.46 -2.20 17.11
N TYR A 245 -9.61 -2.87 16.36
CA TYR A 245 -9.85 -4.24 15.93
C TYR A 245 -9.37 -5.22 17.00
N GLN A 246 -10.14 -6.27 17.21
CA GLN A 246 -9.89 -7.34 18.17
C GLN A 246 -9.46 -8.61 17.44
N LEU A 247 -8.46 -9.31 17.99
CA LEU A 247 -8.04 -10.61 17.47
C LEU A 247 -9.12 -11.66 17.80
N VAL A 248 -9.58 -12.36 16.76
CA VAL A 248 -10.61 -13.39 16.87
C VAL A 248 -9.99 -14.78 16.81
N GLN A 249 -9.08 -15.01 15.85
CA GLN A 249 -8.53 -16.34 15.60
C GLN A 249 -7.10 -16.26 15.07
N VAL A 250 -6.25 -17.19 15.50
CA VAL A 250 -4.94 -17.46 14.92
C VAL A 250 -5.04 -18.75 14.12
N ILE A 251 -4.70 -18.68 12.84
CA ILE A 251 -4.71 -19.82 11.92
C ILE A 251 -3.26 -20.15 11.62
N SER A 252 -2.77 -21.24 12.21
CA SER A 252 -1.41 -21.71 11.97
C SER A 252 -1.26 -22.19 10.54
N ARG A 253 -0.33 -21.58 9.79
CA ARG A 253 -0.17 -21.85 8.36
C ARG A 253 1.10 -22.62 8.00
N GLY A 254 1.87 -23.04 8.99
CA GLY A 254 2.97 -23.99 8.86
C GLY A 254 3.84 -23.75 7.62
N LEU A 255 4.53 -22.60 7.55
CA LEU A 255 5.55 -22.29 6.52
C LEU A 255 6.18 -20.90 6.77
N MET A 256 7.08 -20.48 5.86
CA MET A 256 7.76 -19.17 5.87
C MET A 256 6.82 -17.94 5.77
N ARG A 257 5.50 -18.12 5.58
CA ARG A 257 4.52 -17.01 5.48
C ARG A 257 3.98 -16.53 6.82
N GLY A 258 4.33 -17.23 7.90
CA GLY A 258 3.78 -16.97 9.22
C GLY A 258 2.31 -17.37 9.34
N ASP A 259 1.76 -17.18 10.53
CA ASP A 259 0.38 -17.48 10.86
C ASP A 259 -0.56 -16.36 10.42
N LEU A 260 -1.80 -16.73 10.12
CA LEU A 260 -2.82 -15.77 9.75
C LEU A 260 -3.66 -15.39 10.96
N LEU A 261 -3.69 -14.10 11.27
CA LEU A 261 -4.43 -13.51 12.37
C LEU A 261 -5.71 -12.90 11.82
N LEU A 262 -6.87 -13.44 12.22
CA LEU A 262 -8.19 -12.88 11.90
C LEU A 262 -8.55 -11.81 12.93
N TRP A 263 -8.79 -10.60 12.46
CA TRP A 263 -9.21 -9.46 13.27
C TRP A 263 -10.61 -9.02 12.92
N ARG A 264 -11.33 -8.49 13.91
CA ARG A 264 -12.71 -8.02 13.78
C ARG A 264 -12.91 -6.68 14.47
N LYS A 265 -13.72 -5.81 13.86
CA LYS A 265 -14.26 -4.60 14.47
C LYS A 265 -15.74 -4.51 14.22
N SER A 266 -16.54 -4.46 15.28
CA SER A 266 -18.00 -4.28 15.19
C SER A 266 -18.35 -2.79 15.22
N PHE A 267 -19.40 -2.42 14.50
CA PHE A 267 -19.96 -1.08 14.53
C PHE A 267 -21.17 -0.96 15.48
N GLU A 268 -21.73 -2.09 15.93
CA GLU A 268 -22.79 -2.09 16.93
C GLU A 268 -22.17 -1.82 18.33
N LYS A 269 -22.78 -0.92 19.12
CA LYS A 269 -22.39 -0.72 20.52
C LYS A 269 -22.67 -2.02 21.28
N SER A 270 -21.64 -2.61 21.86
CA SER A 270 -21.79 -3.77 22.74
C SER A 270 -22.62 -3.38 23.97
N SER A 271 -23.90 -3.71 23.97
CA SER A 271 -24.67 -3.91 25.19
C SER A 271 -23.99 -5.07 25.94
N SER A 272 -23.54 -4.77 27.15
CA SER A 272 -22.97 -5.65 28.18
C SER A 272 -23.13 -7.16 27.95
N ASP A 273 -22.04 -7.83 27.54
CA ASP A 273 -21.73 -9.25 27.83
C ASP A 273 -20.45 -9.66 27.08
N ASN A 274 -19.25 -9.33 27.59
CA ASN A 274 -17.99 -9.85 27.03
C ASN A 274 -16.75 -9.69 27.94
N SER A 275 -16.91 -9.48 29.25
CA SER A 275 -15.77 -9.30 30.16
C SER A 275 -14.90 -10.56 30.30
N TYR A 276 -15.49 -11.76 30.21
CA TYR A 276 -14.76 -13.02 30.38
C TYR A 276 -13.99 -13.46 29.11
N LEU A 277 -14.56 -13.26 27.92
CA LEU A 277 -13.91 -13.60 26.64
C LEU A 277 -12.83 -12.58 26.23
N ASN A 278 -12.90 -11.34 26.70
CA ASN A 278 -11.85 -10.34 26.41
C ASN A 278 -10.54 -10.63 27.15
N ASN A 279 -10.57 -11.29 28.29
CA ASN A 279 -9.38 -11.51 29.11
C ASN A 279 -8.46 -12.58 28.50
N GLU A 280 -9.03 -13.69 27.99
CA GLU A 280 -8.24 -14.70 27.26
C GLU A 280 -7.76 -14.18 25.89
N ARG A 281 -8.59 -13.43 25.15
CA ARG A 281 -8.24 -12.86 23.83
C ARG A 281 -7.13 -11.80 23.90
N ASN A 282 -7.13 -10.98 24.95
CA ASN A 282 -6.02 -10.04 25.20
C ASN A 282 -4.72 -10.78 25.50
N SER A 283 -4.76 -11.90 26.24
CA SER A 283 -3.55 -12.69 26.54
C SER A 283 -2.91 -13.35 25.30
N ILE A 284 -3.70 -13.65 24.26
CA ILE A 284 -3.20 -14.21 22.99
C ILE A 284 -2.65 -13.08 22.12
N GLY A 285 -3.37 -11.96 22.01
CA GLY A 285 -2.89 -10.79 21.28
C GLY A 285 -1.59 -10.24 21.88
N GLU A 286 -1.47 -10.24 23.21
CA GLU A 286 -0.27 -9.79 23.92
C GLU A 286 0.90 -10.76 23.74
N ARG A 287 0.68 -12.08 23.78
CA ARG A 287 1.72 -13.07 23.44
C ARG A 287 2.22 -12.94 22.01
N VAL A 288 1.33 -12.76 21.03
CA VAL A 288 1.71 -12.57 19.61
C VAL A 288 2.43 -11.24 19.36
N ILE A 289 2.32 -10.25 20.25
CA ILE A 289 3.05 -8.97 20.17
C ILE A 289 4.44 -9.06 20.84
N LEU A 290 4.59 -9.96 21.82
CA LEU A 290 5.78 -10.10 22.65
C LEU A 290 6.74 -11.21 22.20
N ASP A 291 6.24 -12.21 21.46
CA ASP A 291 7.02 -13.23 20.75
C ASP A 291 7.49 -12.75 19.36
#